data_AF-A0A1I3E5W6-F1
#
_entry.id   AF-A0A1I3E5W6-F1
#
_cell.length_a   1.000
_cell.length_b   1.000
_cell.length_c   1.000
_cell.angle_alpha   90.00
_cell.angle_beta   90.00
_cell.angle_gamma   90.00
#
_symmetry.space_group_name_H-M   'P 1'
#
loop_
_entity.id
_entity.type
_entity.pdbx_description
1 polymer ?
#
loop_
_entity_poly.entity_id
_entity_poly.type
_entity_poly.pdbx_seq_one_letter_code
_entity_poly.pdbx_strand_id
1 'polypeptide(L)'
;MNPGELSQAEQQQAGQWRISKTVGVLVSVLVHVIGIWFLLTKLSVEIPISSPSPGNMGLLLISEAPAPRSVPTPQLQTPPAKPKSAPKPRKTEQKQAQLRKPVSPSAPQPTIPPPPDAPKYEQSVQEDFSSHLQAARERREAAQAQERAEAGETVEEAAQSPNDIARANIQAQRGWMGIDKDKSGGIFEVRDKTPFRASLIFRGWNANASRSAQQNIPVERGSDESIEMAIVNKMIEMIRKKTSTDIPWRSQRLGRVITLSARLKDTAELQQFLMREMFFQDSAPPR
;
A
#
# COMPACT_ATOMS: atom_id res chain seq x y z
N MET A 1 -31.28 -33.61 70.79
CA MET A 1 -30.52 -34.49 69.88
C MET A 1 -30.66 -33.90 68.48
N ASN A 2 -29.63 -33.19 68.01
CA ASN A 2 -29.63 -32.56 66.69
C ASN A 2 -28.91 -33.49 65.70
N PRO A 3 -29.54 -33.86 64.57
CA PRO A 3 -28.87 -34.52 63.46
C PRO A 3 -28.28 -33.43 62.55
N GLY A 4 -26.98 -33.13 62.67
CA GLY A 4 -26.40 -32.07 61.84
C GLY A 4 -24.89 -31.92 61.80
N GLU A 5 -24.11 -32.89 62.31
CA GLU A 5 -22.68 -32.70 62.54
C GLU A 5 -21.81 -33.82 61.94
N LEU A 6 -22.21 -34.42 60.82
CA LEU A 6 -21.30 -35.25 60.01
C LEU A 6 -21.45 -34.90 58.54
N SER A 7 -20.29 -34.62 57.91
CA SER A 7 -20.07 -34.42 56.47
C SER A 7 -19.83 -32.97 56.01
N GLN A 8 -19.11 -32.16 56.80
CA GLN A 8 -18.30 -31.06 56.21
C GLN A 8 -17.01 -31.58 55.54
N ALA A 9 -16.49 -32.73 55.96
CA ALA A 9 -15.26 -33.31 55.41
C ALA A 9 -15.45 -33.92 54.00
N GLU A 10 -16.68 -34.28 53.62
CA GLU A 10 -16.99 -34.94 52.34
C GLU A 10 -17.40 -33.95 51.25
N GLN A 11 -17.94 -32.77 51.62
CA GLN A 11 -18.24 -31.71 50.66
C GLN A 11 -17.00 -30.98 50.13
N GLN A 12 -15.84 -31.12 50.77
CA GLN A 12 -14.60 -30.48 50.32
C GLN A 12 -13.87 -31.23 49.19
N GLN A 13 -14.28 -32.46 48.84
CA GLN A 13 -13.65 -33.21 47.74
C GLN A 13 -14.31 -33.02 46.38
N ALA A 14 -15.48 -32.38 46.31
CA ALA A 14 -16.22 -32.14 45.05
C ALA A 14 -15.98 -30.74 44.45
N GLY A 15 -14.92 -30.04 44.86
CA GLY A 15 -14.69 -28.65 44.51
C GLY A 15 -13.35 -28.43 43.81
N GLN A 16 -13.42 -28.18 42.50
CA GLN A 16 -12.42 -27.42 41.74
C GLN A 16 -11.07 -28.12 41.49
N TRP A 17 -11.04 -28.98 40.48
CA TRP A 17 -9.89 -29.01 39.56
C TRP A 17 -9.86 -27.68 38.78
N ARG A 18 -9.37 -26.63 39.43
CA ARG A 18 -8.95 -25.40 38.75
C ARG A 18 -7.70 -25.76 37.96
N ILE A 19 -7.89 -26.26 36.74
CA ILE A 19 -6.85 -26.27 35.73
C ILE A 19 -6.36 -24.83 35.66
N SER A 20 -5.15 -24.59 36.16
CA SER A 20 -4.57 -23.26 36.16
C SER A 20 -4.57 -22.76 34.72
N LYS A 21 -4.88 -21.47 34.51
CA LYS A 21 -4.94 -20.89 33.16
C LYS A 21 -3.66 -21.17 32.36
N THR A 22 -2.54 -21.32 33.06
CA THR A 22 -1.24 -21.74 32.52
C THR A 22 -1.25 -23.16 31.96
N VAL A 23 -1.88 -24.13 32.63
CA VAL A 23 -2.06 -25.51 32.11
C VAL A 23 -2.98 -25.52 30.90
N GLY A 24 -4.05 -24.71 30.90
CA GLY A 24 -4.93 -24.57 29.74
C GLY A 24 -4.19 -24.02 28.50
N VAL A 25 -3.35 -23.01 28.68
CA VAL A 25 -2.50 -22.45 27.62
C VAL A 25 -1.47 -23.49 27.14
N LEU A 26 -0.81 -24.20 28.06
CA LEU A 26 0.16 -25.25 27.72
C LEU A 26 -0.47 -26.37 26.90
N VAL A 27 -1.65 -26.86 27.29
CA VAL A 27 -2.38 -27.89 26.54
C VAL A 27 -2.80 -27.38 25.17
N SER A 28 -3.27 -26.13 25.06
CA SER A 28 -3.62 -25.53 23.78
C SER A 28 -2.42 -25.44 22.84
N VAL A 29 -1.26 -24.98 23.33
CA VAL A 29 -0.02 -24.92 22.55
C VAL A 29 0.41 -26.32 22.11
N LEU A 30 0.34 -27.32 23.00
CA LEU A 30 0.69 -28.70 22.66
C LEU A 30 -0.20 -29.26 21.55
N VAL A 31 -1.51 -29.02 21.60
CA VAL A 31 -2.46 -29.45 20.56
C VAL A 31 -2.15 -28.79 19.22
N HIS A 32 -1.80 -27.49 19.20
CA HIS A 32 -1.41 -26.81 17.97
C HIS A 32 -0.11 -27.35 17.39
N VAL A 33 0.90 -27.61 18.24
CA VAL A 33 2.19 -28.18 17.80
C VAL A 33 1.98 -29.58 17.22
N ILE A 34 1.18 -30.42 17.86
CA ILE A 34 0.85 -31.76 17.35
C ILE A 34 0.06 -31.67 16.04
N GLY A 35 -0.91 -30.75 15.94
CA GLY A 35 -1.69 -30.53 14.72
C GLY A 35 -0.83 -30.07 13.55
N ILE A 36 0.10 -29.14 13.79
CA ILE A 36 1.07 -28.68 12.78
C ILE A 36 2.00 -29.83 12.39
N TRP A 37 2.55 -30.58 13.35
CA TRP A 37 3.42 -31.72 13.07
C TRP A 37 2.70 -32.81 12.26
N PHE A 38 1.44 -33.09 12.57
CA PHE A 38 0.61 -34.02 11.80
C PHE A 38 0.34 -33.50 10.39
N LEU A 39 0.07 -32.19 10.23
CA LEU A 39 -0.07 -31.57 8.92
C LEU A 39 1.22 -31.70 8.10
N LEU A 40 2.39 -31.42 8.69
CA LEU A 40 3.68 -31.50 8.00
C LEU A 40 4.08 -32.92 7.61
N THR A 41 3.68 -33.92 8.39
CA THR A 41 4.01 -35.34 8.12
C THR A 41 3.01 -36.04 7.21
N LYS A 42 1.76 -35.53 7.10
CA LYS A 42 0.70 -36.13 6.27
C LYS A 42 0.39 -35.35 5.00
N LEU A 43 0.64 -34.03 4.96
CA LEU A 43 0.71 -33.28 3.71
C LEU A 43 2.16 -33.29 3.25
N SER A 44 2.56 -34.34 2.56
CA SER A 44 3.62 -34.23 1.55
C SER A 44 3.11 -33.25 0.50
N VAL A 45 3.35 -31.95 0.74
CA VAL A 45 3.26 -30.95 -0.32
C VAL A 45 4.40 -31.30 -1.26
N GLU A 46 4.07 -32.10 -2.27
CA GLU A 46 4.86 -32.22 -3.49
C GLU A 46 4.85 -30.82 -4.10
N ILE A 47 5.82 -29.99 -3.71
CA ILE A 47 6.11 -28.75 -4.41
C ILE A 47 6.84 -29.25 -5.66
N PRO A 48 6.26 -29.20 -6.88
CA PRO A 48 7.05 -29.40 -8.07
C PRO A 48 7.94 -28.17 -8.20
N ILE A 49 9.10 -28.21 -7.53
CA ILE A 49 10.22 -27.34 -7.85
C ILE A 49 10.73 -27.88 -9.18
N SER A 50 10.10 -27.44 -10.26
CA SER A 50 10.56 -27.67 -11.62
C SER A 50 11.92 -26.98 -11.74
N SER A 51 12.95 -27.75 -11.41
CA SER A 51 14.33 -27.42 -11.70
C SER A 51 14.54 -27.83 -13.16
N PRO A 52 14.85 -26.91 -14.09
CA PRO A 52 15.17 -27.31 -15.45
C PRO A 52 16.51 -28.04 -15.43
N SER A 53 16.47 -29.38 -15.46
CA SER A 53 17.65 -30.19 -15.75
C SER A 53 17.94 -30.08 -17.25
N PRO A 54 19.14 -29.65 -17.65
CA PRO A 54 19.51 -29.56 -19.05
C PRO A 54 19.79 -30.96 -19.58
N GLY A 55 19.11 -31.32 -20.66
CA GLY A 55 19.37 -32.54 -21.41
C GLY A 55 18.33 -33.61 -21.16
N ASN A 56 17.24 -33.54 -21.92
CA ASN A 56 16.62 -34.66 -22.65
C ASN A 56 15.32 -34.15 -23.24
N MET A 57 15.41 -33.63 -24.47
CA MET A 57 14.24 -33.33 -25.29
C MET A 57 13.57 -34.65 -25.70
N GLY A 58 12.62 -35.11 -24.88
CA GLY A 58 11.71 -36.21 -25.19
C GLY A 58 10.40 -35.68 -25.77
N LEU A 59 10.41 -35.49 -27.09
CA LEU A 59 9.31 -35.62 -28.05
C LEU A 59 7.85 -35.52 -27.51
N LEU A 60 7.21 -34.37 -27.70
CA LEU A 60 5.74 -34.28 -27.79
C LEU A 60 5.33 -34.68 -29.22
N LEU A 61 4.61 -35.80 -29.36
CA LEU A 61 4.03 -36.23 -30.64
C LEU A 61 2.89 -35.29 -31.04
N ILE A 62 3.14 -34.47 -32.05
CA ILE A 62 2.11 -33.80 -32.85
C ILE A 62 1.81 -34.73 -34.03
N SER A 63 0.56 -35.21 -34.09
CA SER A 63 0.05 -35.98 -35.22
C SER A 63 -0.37 -35.02 -36.33
N GLU A 64 0.39 -34.93 -37.41
CA GLU A 64 0.01 -34.20 -38.62
C GLU A 64 0.35 -35.02 -39.89
N ALA A 65 -0.55 -34.92 -40.88
CA ALA A 65 -0.70 -35.79 -42.05
C ALA A 65 0.53 -35.89 -42.99
N PRO A 66 0.65 -36.95 -43.83
CA PRO A 66 1.87 -37.23 -44.56
C PRO A 66 1.96 -36.41 -45.86
N ALA A 67 3.11 -35.77 -46.08
CA ALA A 67 3.53 -35.27 -47.39
C ALA A 67 4.86 -35.93 -47.82
N PRO A 68 5.04 -36.24 -49.12
CA PRO A 68 6.00 -37.23 -49.58
C PRO A 68 7.45 -36.74 -49.73
N ARG A 69 8.37 -37.63 -49.35
CA ARG A 69 9.68 -37.99 -49.93
C ARG A 69 10.59 -36.89 -50.54
N SER A 70 11.70 -36.68 -49.83
CA SER A 70 13.12 -36.74 -50.27
C SER A 70 13.60 -35.95 -51.49
N VAL A 71 14.52 -35.02 -51.25
CA VAL A 71 15.72 -34.76 -52.07
C VAL A 71 16.88 -34.24 -51.17
N PRO A 72 18.16 -34.46 -51.57
CA PRO A 72 19.29 -34.54 -50.66
C PRO A 72 20.00 -33.20 -50.38
N THR A 73 20.76 -33.23 -49.28
CA THR A 73 21.66 -32.23 -48.71
C THR A 73 22.69 -31.67 -49.70
N PRO A 74 22.93 -30.35 -49.68
CA PRO A 74 24.24 -29.77 -50.00
C PRO A 74 25.01 -29.30 -48.76
N GLN A 75 26.33 -29.29 -48.91
CA GLN A 75 27.37 -29.36 -47.89
C GLN A 75 27.58 -28.09 -47.03
N LEU A 76 28.21 -28.34 -45.87
CA LEU A 76 28.87 -27.38 -44.97
C LEU A 76 29.69 -26.32 -45.72
N GLN A 77 29.53 -25.06 -45.30
CA GLN A 77 30.56 -24.04 -45.45
C GLN A 77 30.97 -23.52 -44.07
N THR A 78 32.28 -23.47 -43.87
CA THR A 78 32.99 -23.01 -42.68
C THR A 78 32.91 -21.49 -42.48
N PRO A 79 33.06 -21.00 -41.23
CA PRO A 79 32.77 -19.61 -40.86
C PRO A 79 33.95 -18.66 -41.12
N PRO A 80 33.72 -17.42 -41.58
CA PRO A 80 34.73 -16.37 -41.53
C PRO A 80 34.71 -15.56 -40.22
N ALA A 81 35.89 -15.05 -39.90
CA ALA A 81 36.34 -14.57 -38.59
C ALA A 81 35.72 -13.24 -38.10
N LYS A 82 35.76 -13.09 -36.76
CA LYS A 82 35.52 -11.85 -36.00
C LYS A 82 36.44 -10.70 -36.45
N PRO A 83 35.92 -9.45 -36.52
CA PRO A 83 36.73 -8.26 -36.37
C PRO A 83 36.76 -7.75 -34.92
N LYS A 84 37.90 -7.14 -34.59
CA LYS A 84 38.36 -6.69 -33.28
C LYS A 84 37.65 -5.44 -32.76
N SER A 85 37.67 -5.36 -31.42
CA SER A 85 37.45 -4.22 -30.54
C SER A 85 38.03 -2.89 -31.06
N ALA A 86 37.27 -1.80 -30.86
CA ALA A 86 37.78 -0.43 -30.90
C ALA A 86 37.25 0.37 -29.68
N PRO A 87 38.01 1.37 -29.20
CA PRO A 87 38.09 1.71 -27.78
C PRO A 87 37.11 2.79 -27.32
N LYS A 88 36.73 2.71 -26.04
CA LYS A 88 35.99 3.73 -25.29
C LYS A 88 36.81 5.01 -25.12
N PRO A 89 36.28 6.20 -25.45
CA PRO A 89 36.90 7.45 -25.04
C PRO A 89 36.61 7.73 -23.56
N ARG A 90 37.68 7.81 -22.78
CA ARG A 90 37.73 8.30 -21.40
C ARG A 90 38.15 9.77 -21.43
N LYS A 91 37.34 10.66 -20.86
CA LYS A 91 37.66 12.04 -20.41
C LYS A 91 36.39 12.60 -19.76
N THR A 92 36.35 13.33 -18.65
CA THR A 92 37.31 13.79 -17.65
C THR A 92 36.43 14.20 -16.47
N GLU A 93 36.69 13.72 -15.26
CA GLU A 93 36.04 14.28 -14.06
C GLU A 93 36.57 15.68 -13.82
N GLN A 94 35.74 16.70 -14.09
CA GLN A 94 36.01 18.06 -13.68
C GLN A 94 35.68 18.19 -12.19
N LYS A 95 36.74 18.14 -11.39
CA LYS A 95 36.78 18.56 -9.99
C LYS A 95 36.41 20.05 -9.92
N GLN A 96 35.14 20.37 -9.67
CA GLN A 96 34.75 21.74 -9.35
C GLN A 96 35.28 22.11 -7.97
N ALA A 97 36.09 23.16 -7.95
CA ALA A 97 36.73 23.72 -6.80
C ALA A 97 35.69 24.25 -5.81
N GLN A 98 35.87 23.92 -4.54
CA GLN A 98 35.10 24.47 -3.44
C GLN A 98 35.27 25.99 -3.40
N LEU A 99 34.15 26.69 -3.46
CA LEU A 99 34.06 28.13 -3.30
C LEU A 99 34.51 28.48 -1.88
N ARG A 100 35.69 29.09 -1.74
CA ARG A 100 36.19 29.62 -0.46
C ARG A 100 35.31 30.80 -0.05
N LYS A 101 34.67 30.70 1.11
CA LYS A 101 34.03 31.84 1.78
C LYS A 101 35.11 32.87 2.14
N PRO A 102 34.88 34.18 1.91
CA PRO A 102 35.77 35.21 2.44
C PRO A 102 35.68 35.23 3.97
N VAL A 103 36.86 35.34 4.59
CA VAL A 103 37.07 35.51 6.03
C VAL A 103 36.62 36.93 6.41
N SER A 104 35.64 37.04 7.30
CA SER A 104 35.31 38.32 7.95
C SER A 104 36.36 38.64 9.03
N PRO A 105 36.82 39.90 9.15
CA PRO A 105 37.74 40.32 10.20
C PRO A 105 37.08 40.27 11.58
N SER A 106 37.87 39.83 12.57
CA SER A 106 37.52 39.71 13.98
C SER A 106 37.16 41.07 14.58
N ALA A 107 35.93 41.19 15.09
CA ALA A 107 35.52 42.29 15.96
C ALA A 107 35.91 41.97 17.42
N PRO A 108 36.29 42.98 18.23
CA PRO A 108 36.76 42.79 19.61
C PRO A 108 35.67 42.24 20.52
N GLN A 109 36.07 41.31 21.39
CA GLN A 109 35.24 40.55 22.32
C GLN A 109 34.72 41.46 23.46
N PRO A 110 33.40 41.60 23.65
CA PRO A 110 32.86 42.26 24.83
C PRO A 110 33.04 41.37 26.06
N THR A 111 33.58 41.92 27.14
CA THR A 111 33.68 41.27 28.45
C THR A 111 32.26 41.10 29.02
N ILE A 112 31.81 39.85 29.16
CA ILE A 112 30.52 39.51 29.77
C ILE A 112 30.73 39.42 31.29
N PRO A 113 29.99 40.16 32.14
CA PRO A 113 29.99 39.94 33.58
C PRO A 113 29.40 38.56 33.92
N PRO A 114 29.79 37.93 35.04
CA PRO A 114 29.31 36.59 35.38
C PRO A 114 27.77 36.53 35.42
N PRO A 115 27.16 35.45 34.92
CA PRO A 115 25.70 35.33 34.88
C PRO A 115 25.12 35.33 36.32
N PRO A 116 24.00 36.01 36.56
CA PRO A 116 23.28 35.88 37.82
C PRO A 116 22.77 34.44 37.97
N ASP A 117 22.79 33.96 39.22
CA ASP A 117 22.41 32.60 39.62
C ASP A 117 21.21 32.06 38.86
N ALA A 118 21.38 30.89 38.24
CA ALA A 118 20.29 30.13 37.67
C ALA A 118 19.23 29.88 38.75
N PRO A 119 17.92 30.05 38.47
CA PRO A 119 16.90 29.68 39.42
C PRO A 119 17.05 28.19 39.73
N LYS A 120 17.14 27.87 41.01
CA LYS A 120 16.99 26.51 41.56
C LYS A 120 15.86 25.83 40.81
N TYR A 121 16.16 24.68 40.21
CA TYR A 121 15.14 23.74 39.77
C TYR A 121 14.36 23.31 41.01
N GLU A 122 13.25 24.00 41.29
CA GLU A 122 12.15 23.47 42.09
C GLU A 122 11.75 22.16 41.42
N GLN A 123 11.87 21.08 42.18
CA GLN A 123 11.57 19.74 41.73
C GLN A 123 10.14 19.68 41.20
N SER A 124 10.03 19.17 39.99
CA SER A 124 8.80 18.82 39.28
C SER A 124 7.71 18.35 40.22
N VAL A 125 6.65 19.14 40.34
CA VAL A 125 5.34 18.58 40.65
C VAL A 125 5.10 17.52 39.58
N GLN A 126 4.79 16.31 40.02
CA GLN A 126 4.44 15.17 39.20
C GLN A 126 3.15 15.50 38.44
N GLU A 127 3.24 16.34 37.41
CA GLU A 127 2.15 16.62 36.49
C GLU A 127 2.00 15.37 35.63
N ASP A 128 0.88 14.67 35.82
CA ASP A 128 0.51 13.52 35.00
C ASP A 128 0.68 13.88 33.51
N PHE A 129 1.38 13.04 32.75
CA PHE A 129 1.59 13.28 31.31
C PHE A 129 0.27 13.57 30.55
N SER A 130 -0.86 13.08 31.04
CA SER A 130 -2.20 13.38 30.53
C SER A 130 -2.59 14.86 30.67
N SER A 131 -2.28 15.51 31.80
CA SER A 131 -2.58 16.93 32.03
C SER A 131 -1.77 17.82 31.10
N HIS A 132 -0.49 17.47 30.90
CA HIS A 132 0.38 18.22 30.00
C HIS A 132 -0.06 18.10 28.53
N LEU A 133 -0.59 16.94 28.12
CA LEU A 133 -1.19 16.75 26.80
C LEU A 133 -2.48 17.55 26.63
N GLN A 134 -3.32 17.61 27.66
CA GLN A 134 -4.57 18.36 27.65
C GLN A 134 -4.31 19.87 27.59
N ALA A 135 -3.41 20.39 28.42
CA ALA A 135 -3.00 21.80 28.38
C ALA A 135 -2.40 22.17 27.01
N ALA A 136 -1.62 21.29 26.39
CA ALA A 136 -1.08 21.51 25.05
C ALA A 136 -2.15 21.45 23.94
N ARG A 137 -3.28 20.75 24.17
CA ARG A 137 -4.43 20.76 23.26
C ARG A 137 -5.22 22.05 23.42
N GLU A 138 -5.52 22.45 24.65
CA GLU A 138 -6.24 23.68 24.96
C GLU A 138 -5.50 24.92 24.44
N ARG A 139 -4.17 24.99 24.59
CA ARG A 139 -3.37 26.08 24.00
C ARG A 139 -3.48 26.16 22.48
N ARG A 140 -3.56 25.02 21.80
CA ARG A 140 -3.74 24.98 20.33
C ARG A 140 -5.16 25.40 19.93
N GLU A 141 -6.16 24.98 20.67
CA GLU A 141 -7.56 25.36 20.44
C GLU A 141 -7.77 26.86 20.69
N ALA A 142 -7.19 27.41 21.75
CA ALA A 142 -7.23 28.84 22.05
C ALA A 142 -6.52 29.69 20.98
N ALA A 143 -5.34 29.26 20.54
CA ALA A 143 -4.62 29.95 19.45
C ALA A 143 -5.42 29.94 18.14
N GLN A 144 -6.07 28.82 17.80
CA GLN A 144 -6.95 28.72 16.62
C GLN A 144 -8.22 29.56 16.76
N ALA A 145 -8.82 29.61 17.95
CA ALA A 145 -9.99 30.44 18.21
C ALA A 145 -9.65 31.94 18.10
N GLN A 146 -8.46 32.32 18.54
CA GLN A 146 -7.96 33.69 18.42
C GLN A 146 -7.64 34.06 16.97
N GLU A 147 -6.97 33.18 16.22
CA GLU A 147 -6.72 33.36 14.79
C GLU A 147 -8.04 33.47 13.99
N ARG A 148 -9.06 32.69 14.37
CA ARG A 148 -10.41 32.77 13.78
C ARG A 148 -11.14 34.08 14.08
N ALA A 149 -10.98 34.59 15.30
CA ALA A 149 -11.54 35.88 15.71
C ALA A 149 -10.83 37.06 15.03
N GLU A 150 -9.50 36.97 14.85
CA GLU A 150 -8.68 37.98 14.18
C GLU A 150 -8.90 37.98 12.65
N ALA A 151 -9.21 36.82 12.05
CA ALA A 151 -9.50 36.68 10.62
C ALA A 151 -10.91 37.15 10.21
N GLY A 152 -11.76 37.57 11.16
CA GLY A 152 -13.10 38.10 10.86
C GLY A 152 -14.06 37.07 10.23
N GLU A 153 -13.83 35.77 10.47
CA GLU A 153 -14.58 34.67 9.84
C GLU A 153 -16.04 34.66 10.36
N THR A 154 -16.99 35.09 9.53
CA THR A 154 -18.43 34.99 9.84
C THR A 154 -18.90 33.54 9.70
N VAL A 155 -19.96 33.19 10.44
CA VAL A 155 -20.50 31.82 10.60
C VAL A 155 -20.88 31.15 9.26
N GLU A 156 -20.96 31.89 8.16
CA GLU A 156 -21.30 31.38 6.81
C GLU A 156 -20.07 30.93 5.98
N GLU A 157 -18.86 31.41 6.27
CA GLU A 157 -17.59 30.95 5.64
C GLU A 157 -17.06 29.66 6.33
N ALA A 158 -17.80 29.11 7.29
CA ALA A 158 -17.52 27.81 7.92
C ALA A 158 -17.82 26.60 6.99
N ALA A 159 -17.92 26.82 5.68
CA ALA A 159 -18.29 25.80 4.70
C ALA A 159 -17.21 24.72 4.49
N GLN A 160 -15.98 24.90 4.98
CA GLN A 160 -14.99 23.83 5.19
C GLN A 160 -13.77 24.43 5.88
N SER A 161 -13.68 24.29 7.21
CA SER A 161 -12.44 24.66 7.91
C SER A 161 -11.25 23.89 7.28
N PRO A 162 -10.03 24.46 7.22
CA PRO A 162 -8.84 23.72 6.81
C PRO A 162 -8.67 22.40 7.57
N ASN A 163 -9.15 22.35 8.82
CA ASN A 163 -9.21 21.14 9.64
C ASN A 163 -10.22 20.11 9.10
N ASP A 164 -11.39 20.53 8.61
CA ASP A 164 -12.38 19.64 8.00
C ASP A 164 -11.90 19.04 6.68
N ILE A 165 -11.21 19.84 5.86
CA ILE A 165 -10.54 19.37 4.64
C ILE A 165 -9.46 18.33 5.00
N ALA A 166 -8.66 18.61 6.02
CA ALA A 166 -7.67 17.67 6.51
C ALA A 166 -8.33 16.38 7.02
N ARG A 167 -9.40 16.47 7.81
CA ARG A 167 -10.15 15.30 8.30
C ARG A 167 -10.76 14.49 7.15
N ALA A 168 -11.33 15.13 6.14
CA ALA A 168 -11.86 14.45 4.95
C ALA A 168 -10.76 13.71 4.17
N ASN A 169 -9.59 14.34 3.99
CA ASN A 169 -8.44 13.69 3.35
C ASN A 169 -7.93 12.48 4.16
N ILE A 170 -7.86 12.59 5.49
CA ILE A 170 -7.44 11.49 6.37
C ILE A 170 -8.46 10.36 6.37
N GLN A 171 -9.76 10.66 6.45
CA GLN A 171 -10.82 9.65 6.38
C GLN A 171 -10.82 8.92 5.03
N ALA A 172 -10.66 9.67 3.94
CA ALA A 172 -10.58 9.06 2.62
C ALA A 172 -9.29 8.24 2.43
N GLN A 173 -8.18 8.65 3.05
CA GLN A 173 -6.95 7.86 3.07
C GLN A 173 -7.10 6.56 3.86
N ARG A 174 -7.87 6.54 4.96
CA ARG A 174 -8.18 5.32 5.73
C ARG A 174 -9.09 4.37 4.96
N GLY A 175 -10.13 4.90 4.32
CA GLY A 175 -11.01 4.14 3.43
C GLY A 175 -10.25 3.51 2.27
N TRP A 176 -9.25 4.20 1.73
CA TRP A 176 -8.37 3.70 0.66
C TRP A 176 -7.33 2.66 1.13
N MET A 177 -6.93 2.66 2.41
CA MET A 177 -6.05 1.60 2.94
C MET A 177 -6.82 0.34 3.34
N GLY A 178 -8.14 0.30 3.15
CA GLY A 178 -8.99 -0.78 3.65
C GLY A 178 -9.02 -0.90 5.16
N ILE A 179 -8.72 0.20 5.87
CA ILE A 179 -8.78 0.27 7.33
C ILE A 179 -10.24 0.37 7.79
N ASP A 180 -11.09 1.03 7.00
CA ASP A 180 -12.52 1.13 7.26
C ASP A 180 -13.20 -0.19 6.86
N LYS A 181 -13.55 -1.01 7.86
CA LYS A 181 -14.15 -2.34 7.67
C LYS A 181 -15.41 -2.30 6.81
N ASP A 182 -16.21 -1.24 6.86
CA ASP A 182 -17.48 -1.14 6.16
C ASP A 182 -17.35 -0.60 4.72
N LYS A 183 -16.17 -0.10 4.33
CA LYS A 183 -15.96 0.53 3.02
C LYS A 183 -15.18 -0.40 2.10
N SER A 184 -15.82 -0.79 1.00
CA SER A 184 -15.16 -1.47 -0.10
C SER A 184 -14.43 -0.46 -0.99
N GLY A 185 -13.22 -0.78 -1.41
CA GLY A 185 -12.48 0.03 -2.37
C GLY A 185 -11.43 -0.80 -3.10
N GLY A 186 -10.64 -0.13 -3.93
CA GLY A 186 -9.54 -0.77 -4.62
C GLY A 186 -8.66 0.18 -5.42
N ILE A 187 -7.55 -0.35 -5.90
CA ILE A 187 -6.59 0.34 -6.77
C ILE A 187 -6.61 -0.34 -8.13
N PHE A 188 -6.64 0.46 -9.19
CA PHE A 188 -6.46 0.01 -10.56
C PHE A 188 -5.01 0.25 -10.99
N GLU A 189 -4.39 -0.78 -11.56
CA GLU A 189 -3.04 -0.74 -12.13
C GLU A 189 -3.12 -1.26 -13.56
N VAL A 190 -2.60 -0.48 -14.52
CA VAL A 190 -2.52 -0.90 -15.93
C VAL A 190 -1.15 -1.55 -16.15
N ARG A 191 -1.14 -2.76 -16.72
CA ARG A 191 0.06 -3.51 -17.10
C ARG A 191 0.04 -3.93 -18.55
N ASP A 192 1.23 -4.20 -19.07
CA ASP A 192 1.46 -4.76 -20.40
C ASP A 192 0.66 -4.04 -21.50
N LYS A 193 0.64 -2.71 -21.44
CA LYS A 193 -0.10 -1.87 -22.38
C LYS A 193 0.57 -1.97 -23.76
N THR A 194 -0.19 -2.40 -24.74
CA THR A 194 0.15 -2.38 -26.17
C THR A 194 -0.95 -1.62 -26.91
N PRO A 195 -0.76 -1.24 -28.19
CA PRO A 195 -1.80 -0.52 -28.93
C PRO A 195 -3.15 -1.25 -29.02
N PHE A 196 -3.19 -2.58 -28.91
CA PHE A 196 -4.41 -3.38 -29.13
C PHE A 196 -4.90 -4.14 -27.89
N ARG A 197 -4.03 -4.38 -26.91
CA ARG A 197 -4.33 -5.13 -25.68
C ARG A 197 -3.62 -4.53 -24.47
N ALA A 198 -4.22 -4.71 -23.29
CA ALA A 198 -3.63 -4.37 -22.00
C ALA A 198 -4.15 -5.32 -20.92
N SER A 199 -3.51 -5.34 -19.76
CA SER A 199 -3.97 -6.08 -18.59
C SER A 199 -4.29 -5.09 -17.47
N LEU A 200 -5.54 -5.06 -17.04
CA LEU A 200 -6.01 -4.25 -15.93
C LEU A 200 -6.00 -5.09 -14.64
N ILE A 201 -5.15 -4.72 -13.69
CA ILE A 201 -5.09 -5.35 -12.38
C ILE A 201 -5.91 -4.51 -11.40
N PHE A 202 -6.96 -5.09 -10.85
CA PHE A 202 -7.74 -4.49 -9.78
C PHE A 202 -7.38 -5.13 -8.44
N ARG A 203 -6.91 -4.32 -7.49
CA ARG A 203 -6.57 -4.75 -6.13
C ARG A 203 -7.63 -4.20 -5.19
N GLY A 204 -8.64 -5.00 -4.87
CA GLY A 204 -9.75 -4.59 -4.00
C GLY A 204 -9.62 -5.07 -2.57
N TRP A 205 -10.18 -4.32 -1.63
CA TRP A 205 -10.48 -4.77 -0.27
C TRP A 205 -11.99 -4.66 -0.03
N ASN A 206 -12.56 -5.63 0.68
CA ASN A 206 -13.95 -5.66 1.08
C ASN A 206 -14.07 -6.18 2.52
N ALA A 207 -15.06 -5.70 3.25
CA ALA A 207 -15.39 -6.11 4.62
C ALA A 207 -15.45 -7.65 4.79
N ASN A 208 -16.00 -8.30 3.76
CA ASN A 208 -16.43 -9.70 3.83
C ASN A 208 -15.40 -10.70 3.30
N ALA A 209 -14.34 -10.27 2.61
CA ALA A 209 -13.23 -11.17 2.30
C ALA A 209 -12.05 -10.79 3.18
N SER A 210 -11.65 -11.70 4.07
CA SER A 210 -10.51 -11.51 4.98
C SER A 210 -9.14 -11.37 4.27
N ARG A 211 -9.14 -11.27 2.93
CA ARG A 211 -7.96 -11.13 2.07
C ARG A 211 -8.29 -10.21 0.89
N SER A 212 -7.36 -9.31 0.57
CA SER A 212 -7.42 -8.47 -0.63
C SER A 212 -7.60 -9.33 -1.88
N ALA A 213 -8.66 -9.10 -2.64
CA ALA A 213 -8.92 -9.81 -3.88
C ALA A 213 -8.23 -9.06 -5.03
N GLN A 214 -7.15 -9.65 -5.58
CA GLN A 214 -6.56 -9.17 -6.82
C GLN A 214 -7.25 -9.86 -8.00
N GLN A 215 -7.71 -9.07 -8.97
CA GLN A 215 -8.29 -9.56 -10.23
C GLN A 215 -7.42 -9.05 -11.38
N ASN A 216 -6.97 -9.96 -12.24
CA ASN A 216 -6.31 -9.60 -13.51
C ASN A 216 -7.34 -9.72 -14.63
N ILE A 217 -7.56 -8.62 -15.35
CA ILE A 217 -8.63 -8.48 -16.32
C ILE A 217 -7.99 -8.11 -17.64
N PRO A 218 -7.96 -9.03 -18.63
CA PRO A 218 -7.48 -8.69 -19.96
C PRO A 218 -8.45 -7.70 -20.60
N VAL A 219 -7.90 -6.67 -21.23
CA VAL A 219 -8.64 -5.65 -21.97
C VAL A 219 -8.10 -5.61 -23.40
N GLU A 220 -9.01 -5.68 -24.36
CA GLU A 220 -8.73 -5.54 -25.78
C GLU A 220 -9.39 -4.26 -26.29
N ARG A 221 -8.77 -3.60 -27.28
CA ARG A 221 -9.29 -2.33 -27.84
C ARG A 221 -10.68 -2.53 -28.46
N GLY A 222 -10.91 -3.65 -29.15
CA GLY A 222 -12.16 -3.91 -29.85
C GLY A 222 -12.54 -2.78 -30.81
N SER A 223 -13.73 -2.21 -30.62
CA SER A 223 -14.29 -1.10 -31.41
C SER A 223 -13.93 0.30 -30.89
N ASP A 224 -13.22 0.39 -29.76
CA ASP A 224 -12.87 1.68 -29.17
C ASP A 224 -11.77 2.39 -29.98
N GLU A 225 -11.80 3.72 -29.99
CA GLU A 225 -10.84 4.56 -30.73
C GLU A 225 -9.38 4.29 -30.32
N SER A 226 -9.15 4.09 -29.01
CA SER A 226 -7.85 3.83 -28.42
C SER A 226 -7.93 2.74 -27.35
N ILE A 227 -6.81 2.06 -27.09
CA ILE A 227 -6.74 1.05 -26.02
C ILE A 227 -6.95 1.71 -24.64
N GLU A 228 -6.50 2.96 -24.48
CA GLU A 228 -6.72 3.77 -23.30
C GLU A 228 -8.21 3.95 -23.02
N MET A 229 -9.01 4.17 -24.07
CA MET A 229 -10.47 4.30 -23.95
C MET A 229 -11.11 2.99 -23.50
N ALA A 230 -10.71 1.87 -24.09
CA ALA A 230 -11.20 0.55 -23.70
C ALA A 230 -10.89 0.23 -22.24
N ILE A 231 -9.68 0.58 -21.77
CA ILE A 231 -9.28 0.42 -20.37
C ILE A 231 -10.17 1.26 -19.45
N VAL A 232 -10.42 2.53 -19.77
CA VAL A 232 -11.29 3.42 -18.99
C VAL A 232 -12.73 2.90 -18.96
N ASN A 233 -13.27 2.49 -20.10
CA ASN A 233 -14.61 1.90 -20.18
C ASN A 233 -14.72 0.66 -19.30
N LYS A 234 -13.70 -0.22 -19.31
CA LYS A 234 -13.67 -1.41 -18.45
C LYS A 234 -13.58 -1.06 -16.97
N MET A 235 -12.78 -0.06 -16.60
CA MET A 235 -12.72 0.44 -15.22
C MET A 235 -14.09 0.97 -14.75
N ILE A 236 -14.77 1.77 -15.57
CA ILE A 236 -16.11 2.31 -15.25
C ILE A 236 -17.12 1.17 -15.07
N GLU A 237 -17.09 0.15 -15.94
CA GLU A 237 -17.94 -1.04 -15.82
C GLU A 237 -17.72 -1.73 -14.46
N MET A 238 -16.46 -1.89 -14.04
CA MET A 238 -16.12 -2.49 -12.75
C MET A 238 -16.54 -1.64 -11.56
N ILE A 239 -16.32 -0.33 -11.62
CA ILE A 239 -16.73 0.61 -10.58
C ILE A 239 -18.24 0.51 -10.40
N ARG A 240 -19.02 0.54 -11.48
CA ARG A 240 -20.49 0.45 -11.45
C ARG A 240 -21.01 -0.87 -10.90
N LYS A 241 -20.30 -1.98 -11.09
CA LYS A 241 -20.64 -3.26 -10.46
C LYS A 241 -20.55 -3.22 -8.93
N LYS A 242 -19.75 -2.30 -8.38
CA LYS A 242 -19.53 -2.18 -6.93
C LYS A 242 -20.23 -0.96 -6.33
N THR A 243 -20.33 0.13 -7.07
CA THR A 243 -20.89 1.39 -6.58
C THR A 243 -21.55 2.13 -7.72
N SER A 244 -22.85 2.42 -7.57
CA SER A 244 -23.66 3.13 -8.56
C SER A 244 -23.85 4.61 -8.24
N THR A 245 -23.34 5.06 -7.09
CA THR A 245 -23.50 6.41 -6.55
C THR A 245 -22.21 7.20 -6.64
N ASP A 246 -22.12 8.30 -5.92
CA ASP A 246 -20.95 9.15 -5.89
C ASP A 246 -19.84 8.45 -5.07
N ILE A 247 -18.62 8.45 -5.59
CA ILE A 247 -17.45 7.76 -5.06
C ILE A 247 -16.35 8.75 -4.67
N PRO A 248 -15.74 8.60 -3.48
CA PRO A 248 -14.53 9.35 -3.16
C PRO A 248 -13.35 8.73 -3.91
N TRP A 249 -12.79 9.47 -4.86
CA TRP A 249 -11.64 9.06 -5.67
C TRP A 249 -10.38 9.82 -5.25
N ARG A 250 -9.28 9.13 -4.96
CA ARG A 250 -8.00 9.78 -4.70
C ARG A 250 -7.25 10.01 -6.01
N SER A 251 -7.17 11.27 -6.42
CA SER A 251 -6.33 11.65 -7.56
C SER A 251 -4.86 11.66 -7.13
N GLN A 252 -4.04 10.83 -7.77
CA GLN A 252 -2.60 10.87 -7.67
C GLN A 252 -2.05 12.16 -8.29
N ARG A 253 -2.65 12.62 -9.39
CA ARG A 253 -2.23 13.86 -10.08
C ARG A 253 -2.44 15.11 -9.22
N LEU A 254 -3.58 15.19 -8.52
CA LEU A 254 -3.93 16.36 -7.69
C LEU A 254 -3.59 16.18 -6.21
N GLY A 255 -3.12 15.00 -5.80
CA GLY A 255 -2.74 14.69 -4.42
C GLY A 255 -3.89 14.72 -3.40
N ARG A 256 -5.15 14.86 -3.85
CA ARG A 256 -6.34 15.02 -2.99
C ARG A 256 -7.47 14.07 -3.38
N VAL A 257 -8.46 13.94 -2.50
CA VAL A 257 -9.66 13.16 -2.75
C VAL A 257 -10.75 14.04 -3.36
N ILE A 258 -11.37 13.54 -4.42
CA ILE A 258 -12.39 14.21 -5.22
C ILE A 258 -13.59 13.28 -5.29
N THR A 259 -14.79 13.82 -5.11
CA THR A 259 -16.03 13.07 -5.27
C THR A 259 -16.37 12.99 -6.76
N LEU A 260 -16.46 11.77 -7.30
CA LEU A 260 -16.85 11.51 -8.68
C LEU A 260 -18.21 10.81 -8.71
N SER A 261 -19.03 11.06 -9.73
CA SER A 261 -20.29 10.33 -9.92
C SER A 261 -20.07 9.07 -10.74
N ALA A 262 -20.50 7.90 -10.23
CA ALA A 262 -20.50 6.65 -10.99
C ALA A 262 -21.78 6.44 -11.83
N ARG A 263 -22.72 7.40 -11.84
CA ARG A 263 -24.02 7.29 -12.51
C ARG A 263 -23.86 7.21 -14.04
N LEU A 264 -24.85 6.65 -14.74
CA LEU A 264 -24.82 6.53 -16.20
C LEU A 264 -24.81 7.90 -16.91
N LYS A 265 -25.54 8.88 -16.37
CA LYS A 265 -25.63 10.22 -16.96
C LYS A 265 -24.29 10.97 -16.99
N ASP A 266 -23.39 10.67 -16.05
CA ASP A 266 -22.12 11.38 -15.88
C ASP A 266 -20.93 10.59 -16.48
N THR A 267 -21.22 9.66 -17.41
CA THR A 267 -20.19 8.79 -18.02
C THR A 267 -19.08 9.59 -18.70
N ALA A 268 -19.44 10.63 -19.45
CA ALA A 268 -18.47 11.42 -20.22
C ALA A 268 -17.48 12.15 -19.28
N GLU A 269 -17.96 12.73 -18.19
CA GLU A 269 -17.13 13.41 -17.21
C GLU A 269 -16.19 12.44 -16.48
N LEU A 270 -16.73 11.30 -16.03
CA LEU A 270 -15.95 10.26 -15.38
C LEU A 270 -14.87 9.69 -16.31
N GLN A 271 -15.21 9.44 -17.58
CA GLN A 271 -14.29 8.93 -18.58
C GLN A 271 -13.15 9.92 -18.85
N GLN A 272 -13.45 11.21 -19.05
CA GLN A 272 -12.43 12.24 -19.26
C GLN A 272 -11.52 12.39 -18.04
N PHE A 273 -12.09 12.32 -16.84
CA PHE A 273 -11.32 12.39 -15.60
C PHE A 273 -10.36 11.19 -15.49
N LEU A 274 -10.86 9.96 -15.65
CA LEU A 274 -10.05 8.75 -15.54
C LEU A 274 -8.99 8.65 -16.62
N MET A 275 -9.30 9.08 -17.84
CA MET A 275 -8.33 9.15 -18.94
C MET A 275 -7.11 10.00 -18.56
N ARG A 276 -7.36 11.19 -17.99
CA ARG A 276 -6.31 12.08 -17.50
C ARG A 276 -5.60 11.51 -16.29
N GLU A 277 -6.32 10.85 -15.39
CA GLU A 277 -5.75 10.34 -14.15
C GLU A 277 -4.79 9.16 -14.37
N MET A 278 -5.12 8.26 -15.29
CA MET A 278 -4.31 7.05 -15.52
C MET A 278 -3.15 7.28 -16.49
N PHE A 279 -3.33 8.17 -17.48
CA PHE A 279 -2.40 8.32 -18.60
C PHE A 279 -1.71 9.69 -18.66
N PHE A 280 -1.74 10.51 -17.59
CA PHE A 280 -1.01 11.79 -17.58
C PHE A 280 0.51 11.64 -17.74
N GLN A 281 1.10 10.49 -17.36
CA GLN A 281 2.53 10.26 -17.49
C GLN A 281 2.94 9.82 -18.90
N ASP A 282 2.05 9.15 -19.63
CA ASP A 282 2.30 8.71 -21.01
C ASP A 282 2.29 9.87 -22.02
N SER A 283 1.75 11.02 -21.61
CA SER A 283 1.72 12.25 -22.42
C SER A 283 2.85 13.22 -22.07
N ALA A 284 3.64 12.95 -21.02
CA ALA A 284 4.83 13.71 -20.70
C ALA A 284 6.01 13.21 -21.57
N PRO A 285 6.80 14.11 -22.19
CA PRO A 285 7.95 13.68 -22.99
C PRO A 285 8.97 12.94 -22.10
N PRO A 286 9.68 11.93 -22.64
CA PRO A 286 10.71 11.23 -21.89
C PRO A 286 11.78 12.24 -21.43
N ARG A 287 12.10 12.21 -20.14
CA ARG A 287 13.24 12.94 -19.57
C ARG A 287 14.57 12.30 -19.97
#